data_AF-A0A9W4MPL0-F1
#
_entry.id   AF-A0A9W4MPL0-F1
#
_cell.length_a   1.000
_cell.length_b   1.000
_cell.length_c   1.000
_cell.angle_alpha   90.00
_cell.angle_beta   90.00
_cell.angle_gamma   90.00
#
_symmetry.space_group_name_H-M   'P 1'
#
loop_
_entity.id
_entity.type
_entity.pdbx_description
1 polymer ?
#
loop_
_entity_poly.entity_id
_entity_poly.type
_entity_poly.pdbx_seq_one_letter_code
_entity_poly.pdbx_strand_id
1 'polypeptide(L)'
;MNILFDTDLSFLGIQGKVVLKLFDRRHAAGLRLASGAIPWSPALETRYARMIMDGTPAVVQSHLIKRLKAFDSNPEDPRPMDRVAHENCFQVFCEVAFCAKMRTLFEKEVEAYTLLQALQGTVVPRLIAKVTVIEQPEFPRPTNPQCLEVPGLIFQYRDGFPLAEFPRHTPMKLWPAIVDETTRTVCKIMDCGILLHELCPDKVLVKLGDGPGLRIEICFLDFSKCKLLRDFESEEEMRHAQVTYFQDLQPVFTYTLH
;
A
#
# COMPACT_ATOMS: atom_id res chain seq x y z
N MET A 1 -6.04 3.98 -2.06
CA MET A 1 -6.60 4.63 -3.27
C MET A 1 -5.57 5.62 -3.77
N ASN A 2 -5.21 5.58 -5.06
CA ASN A 2 -4.28 6.55 -5.65
C ASN A 2 -5.12 7.59 -6.39
N ILE A 3 -4.98 8.86 -6.03
CA ILE A 3 -5.61 9.98 -6.74
C ILE A 3 -4.49 10.69 -7.49
N LEU A 4 -4.61 10.73 -8.82
CA LEU A 4 -3.72 11.54 -9.65
C LEU A 4 -4.17 13.00 -9.54
N PHE A 5 -3.25 13.89 -9.17
CA PHE A 5 -3.48 15.32 -9.23
C PHE A 5 -2.71 15.87 -10.44
N ASP A 6 -3.45 16.34 -11.44
CA ASP A 6 -2.91 17.23 -12.48
C ASP A 6 -3.06 18.70 -12.04
N THR A 7 -2.83 18.95 -10.76
CA THR A 7 -2.99 20.27 -10.14
C THR A 7 -1.63 20.85 -9.86
N ASP A 8 -1.43 22.12 -10.22
CA ASP A 8 -0.24 22.87 -9.84
C ASP A 8 -0.18 23.02 -8.31
N LEU A 9 0.69 22.24 -7.67
CA LEU A 9 0.98 22.31 -6.24
C LEU A 9 2.12 23.31 -5.94
N SER A 10 2.34 24.29 -6.82
CA SER A 10 3.34 25.35 -6.64
C SER A 10 3.17 26.11 -5.32
N PHE A 11 1.95 26.23 -4.79
CA PHE A 11 1.69 26.81 -3.47
C PHE A 11 2.32 26.03 -2.31
N LEU A 12 2.62 24.74 -2.51
CA LEU A 12 3.39 23.88 -1.60
C LEU A 12 4.89 23.84 -1.97
N GLY A 13 5.32 24.64 -2.95
CA GLY A 13 6.67 24.59 -3.52
C GLY A 13 6.93 23.36 -4.39
N ILE A 14 5.88 22.62 -4.78
CA ILE A 14 6.00 21.38 -5.55
C ILE A 14 5.75 21.70 -7.02
N GLN A 15 6.77 21.53 -7.86
CA GLN A 15 6.66 21.73 -9.31
C GLN A 15 6.46 20.40 -10.04
N GLY A 16 5.56 20.39 -11.04
CA GLY A 16 5.31 19.24 -11.91
C GLY A 16 4.14 18.35 -11.46
N LYS A 17 3.88 17.29 -12.23
CA LYS A 17 2.80 16.34 -11.95
C LYS A 17 3.13 15.46 -10.74
N VAL A 18 2.13 15.19 -9.92
CA VAL A 18 2.28 14.36 -8.72
C VAL A 18 1.12 13.38 -8.53
N VAL A 19 1.37 12.35 -7.72
CA VAL A 19 0.37 11.37 -7.30
C VAL A 19 0.20 11.47 -5.80
N LEU A 20 -1.05 11.62 -5.33
CA LEU A 20 -1.37 11.51 -3.92
C LEU A 20 -1.88 10.09 -3.65
N LYS A 21 -1.24 9.42 -2.70
CA LYS A 21 -1.72 8.16 -2.15
C LYS A 21 -2.30 8.42 -0.77
N LEU A 22 -3.59 8.11 -0.59
CA LEU A 22 -4.26 8.19 0.71
C LEU A 22 -4.48 6.79 1.28
N PHE A 23 -4.19 6.65 2.57
CA PHE A 23 -4.44 5.45 3.36
C PHE A 23 -5.77 5.62 4.08
N ASP A 24 -6.84 5.72 3.29
CA ASP A 24 -8.18 5.98 3.77
C ASP A 24 -8.95 4.68 3.99
N ARG A 25 -9.37 4.42 5.24
CA ARG A 25 -10.12 3.22 5.63
C ARG A 25 -11.49 3.10 4.95
N ARG A 26 -12.05 4.22 4.50
CA ARG A 26 -13.37 4.26 3.85
C ARG A 26 -13.32 3.61 2.48
N HIS A 27 -12.16 3.69 1.83
CA HIS A 27 -11.89 3.10 0.52
C HIS A 27 -11.20 1.73 0.59
N ALA A 28 -11.14 1.10 1.77
CA ALA A 28 -10.47 -0.19 1.98
C ALA A 28 -11.30 -1.40 1.50
N ALA A 29 -11.78 -1.38 0.25
CA ALA A 29 -12.69 -2.39 -0.29
C ALA A 29 -12.17 -3.83 -0.16
N GLY A 30 -10.87 -4.07 -0.44
CA GLY A 30 -10.25 -5.39 -0.29
C GLY A 30 -10.25 -5.89 1.15
N LEU A 31 -9.96 -5.02 2.13
CA LEU A 31 -10.01 -5.38 3.54
C LEU A 31 -11.45 -5.68 4.00
N ARG A 32 -12.42 -4.89 3.52
CA ARG A 32 -13.85 -5.09 3.82
C ARG A 32 -14.35 -6.43 3.32
N LEU A 33 -13.99 -6.79 2.09
CA LEU A 33 -14.35 -8.08 1.50
C LEU A 33 -13.77 -9.24 2.31
N ALA A 34 -12.46 -9.18 2.63
CA ALA A 34 -11.79 -10.23 3.39
C ALA A 34 -12.34 -10.39 4.81
N SER A 35 -12.74 -9.30 5.46
CA SER A 35 -13.27 -9.35 6.83
C SER A 35 -14.78 -9.57 6.91
N GLY A 36 -15.50 -9.59 5.79
CA GLY A 36 -16.98 -9.59 5.77
C GLY A 36 -17.60 -8.30 6.32
N ALA A 37 -16.87 -7.17 6.28
CA ALA A 37 -17.41 -5.88 6.68
C ALA A 37 -18.29 -5.31 5.56
N ILE A 38 -19.32 -4.54 5.94
CA ILE A 38 -20.17 -3.86 4.96
C ILE A 38 -19.40 -2.74 4.23
N PRO A 39 -19.83 -2.36 3.02
CA PRO A 39 -19.33 -1.16 2.37
C PRO A 39 -19.43 0.06 3.29
N TRP A 40 -18.47 0.98 3.15
CA TRP A 40 -18.52 2.23 3.90
C TRP A 40 -19.80 3.01 3.56
N SER A 41 -20.37 3.66 4.57
CA SER A 41 -21.51 4.57 4.41
C SER A 41 -21.44 5.72 5.41
N PRO A 42 -22.08 6.87 5.14
CA PRO A 42 -22.17 7.97 6.10
C PRO A 42 -22.79 7.57 7.46
N ALA A 43 -23.73 6.61 7.43
CA ALA A 43 -24.33 6.07 8.66
C ALA A 43 -23.31 5.28 9.49
N LEU A 44 -22.45 4.48 8.85
CA LEU A 44 -21.37 3.77 9.53
C LEU A 44 -20.32 4.75 10.07
N GLU A 45 -19.98 5.79 9.29
CA GLU A 45 -19.06 6.85 9.70
C GLU A 45 -19.55 7.57 10.96
N THR A 46 -20.83 7.92 11.02
CA THR A 46 -21.44 8.56 12.19
C THR A 46 -21.33 7.68 13.43
N ARG A 47 -21.56 6.37 13.28
CA ARG A 47 -21.47 5.41 14.39
C ARG A 47 -20.03 5.23 14.87
N TYR A 48 -19.08 5.21 13.94
CA TYR A 48 -17.66 5.20 14.25
C TYR A 48 -17.23 6.47 14.99
N ALA A 49 -17.56 7.65 14.46
CA ALA A 49 -17.22 8.93 15.07
C ALA A 49 -17.75 9.03 16.51
N ARG A 50 -19.02 8.63 16.75
CA ARG A 50 -19.60 8.60 18.10
C ARG A 50 -18.81 7.69 19.04
N MET A 51 -18.47 6.48 18.60
CA MET A 51 -17.69 5.55 19.43
C MET A 51 -16.30 6.11 19.79
N ILE A 52 -15.64 6.81 18.86
CA ILE A 52 -14.34 7.44 19.14
C ILE A 52 -14.49 8.64 20.10
N MET A 53 -15.56 9.43 19.96
CA MET A 53 -15.84 10.59 20.81
C MET A 53 -16.25 10.18 22.24
N ASP A 54 -17.14 9.21 22.37
CA ASP A 54 -17.66 8.72 23.66
C ASP A 54 -16.62 7.88 24.44
N GLY A 55 -15.48 7.60 23.80
CA GLY A 55 -14.42 6.74 24.31
C GLY A 55 -14.71 5.27 24.02
N THR A 56 -13.67 4.55 23.59
CA THR A 56 -13.74 3.11 23.37
C THR A 56 -13.96 2.40 24.71
N PRO A 57 -15.08 1.69 24.95
CA PRO A 57 -15.28 0.97 26.21
C PRO A 57 -14.11 0.01 26.49
N ALA A 58 -13.70 -0.18 27.75
CA ALA A 58 -12.52 -0.99 28.08
C ALA A 58 -12.58 -2.44 27.53
N VAL A 59 -13.79 -3.00 27.45
CA VAL A 59 -14.06 -4.31 26.82
C VAL A 59 -13.76 -4.27 25.31
N VAL A 60 -14.09 -3.16 24.66
CA VAL A 60 -13.87 -2.89 23.23
C VAL A 60 -12.37 -2.70 22.96
N GLN A 61 -11.64 -1.97 23.80
CA GLN A 61 -10.17 -1.80 23.67
C GLN A 61 -9.40 -3.11 23.82
N SER A 62 -9.72 -3.92 24.84
CA SER A 62 -9.03 -5.20 25.08
C SER A 62 -9.25 -6.22 23.96
N HIS A 63 -10.46 -6.26 23.37
CA HIS A 63 -10.73 -7.06 22.17
C HIS A 63 -10.03 -6.50 20.93
N LEU A 64 -9.99 -5.17 20.77
CA LEU A 64 -9.31 -4.50 19.68
C LEU A 64 -7.81 -4.81 19.68
N ILE A 65 -7.14 -4.71 20.83
CA ILE A 65 -5.70 -5.01 20.96
C ILE A 65 -5.42 -6.49 20.66
N LYS A 66 -6.24 -7.41 21.19
CA LYS A 66 -6.08 -8.85 20.93
C LYS A 66 -6.28 -9.18 19.45
N ARG A 67 -7.21 -8.52 18.76
CA ARG A 67 -7.50 -8.79 17.35
C ARG A 67 -6.59 -8.05 16.37
N LEU A 68 -6.14 -6.84 16.67
CA LEU A 68 -5.08 -6.18 15.89
C LEU A 68 -3.82 -7.04 15.86
N LYS A 69 -3.44 -7.61 17.01
CA LYS A 69 -2.35 -8.59 17.10
C LYS A 69 -2.65 -9.84 16.26
N ALA A 70 -3.85 -10.42 16.35
CA ALA A 70 -4.21 -11.60 15.57
C ALA A 70 -4.24 -11.35 14.05
N PHE A 71 -4.72 -10.19 13.61
CA PHE A 71 -4.79 -9.81 12.19
C PHE A 71 -3.41 -9.50 11.60
N ASP A 72 -2.50 -8.93 12.39
CA ASP A 72 -1.10 -8.76 11.97
C ASP A 72 -0.34 -10.10 11.95
N SER A 73 -0.69 -11.06 12.82
CA SER A 73 -0.07 -12.39 12.83
C SER A 73 -0.57 -13.32 11.72
N ASN A 74 -1.85 -13.25 11.34
CA ASN A 74 -2.40 -14.02 10.22
C ASN A 74 -3.61 -13.30 9.59
N PRO A 75 -3.41 -12.55 8.49
CA PRO A 75 -4.50 -11.80 7.84
C PRO A 75 -5.54 -12.69 7.15
N GLU A 76 -5.25 -13.98 6.97
CA GLU A 76 -6.11 -14.97 6.30
C GLU A 76 -6.87 -15.87 7.29
N ASP A 77 -6.67 -15.76 8.61
CA ASP A 77 -7.35 -16.59 9.63
C ASP A 77 -8.79 -16.11 9.88
N PRO A 78 -9.82 -16.82 9.38
CA PRO A 78 -11.21 -16.40 9.47
C PRO A 78 -11.82 -16.98 10.74
N ARG A 79 -11.27 -16.67 11.92
CA ARG A 79 -11.89 -17.14 13.16
C ARG A 79 -13.30 -16.54 13.30
N PRO A 80 -14.36 -17.36 13.37
CA PRO A 80 -15.72 -16.87 13.42
C PRO A 80 -15.92 -15.98 14.65
N MET A 81 -16.55 -14.84 14.43
CA MET A 81 -17.12 -14.03 15.51
C MET A 81 -18.31 -14.78 16.10
N ASP A 82 -18.40 -14.92 17.42
CA ASP A 82 -19.66 -15.34 18.06
C ASP A 82 -20.75 -14.32 17.68
N ARG A 83 -21.63 -14.73 16.77
CA ARG A 83 -22.47 -13.84 15.95
C ARG A 83 -23.58 -13.12 16.72
N VAL A 84 -23.94 -13.58 17.92
CA VAL A 84 -25.28 -13.28 18.46
C VAL A 84 -25.34 -12.03 19.36
N ALA A 85 -24.22 -11.56 19.92
CA ALA A 85 -24.24 -10.41 20.86
C ALA A 85 -23.54 -9.13 20.32
N HIS A 86 -22.89 -9.19 19.16
CA HIS A 86 -21.96 -8.14 18.71
C HIS A 86 -22.15 -7.66 17.25
N GLU A 87 -23.18 -8.12 16.54
CA GLU A 87 -23.48 -7.65 15.17
C GLU A 87 -23.59 -6.13 15.06
N ASN A 88 -24.17 -5.49 16.08
CA ASN A 88 -24.28 -4.04 16.11
C ASN A 88 -22.90 -3.36 16.17
N CYS A 89 -21.95 -3.86 16.96
CA CYS A 89 -20.65 -3.18 17.08
C CYS A 89 -19.62 -3.66 16.05
N PHE A 90 -19.80 -4.84 15.43
CA PHE A 90 -18.83 -5.45 14.52
C PHE A 90 -18.33 -4.51 13.43
N GLN A 91 -19.26 -3.83 12.73
CA GLN A 91 -18.89 -2.94 11.64
C GLN A 91 -18.04 -1.76 12.13
N VAL A 92 -18.37 -1.23 13.31
CA VAL A 92 -17.62 -0.13 13.92
C VAL A 92 -16.23 -0.62 14.40
N PHE A 93 -16.12 -1.86 14.88
CA PHE A 93 -14.84 -2.49 15.20
C PHE A 93 -13.95 -2.63 13.96
N CYS A 94 -14.54 -3.05 12.83
CA CYS A 94 -13.82 -3.12 11.56
C CYS A 94 -13.27 -1.75 11.18
N GLU A 95 -14.02 -0.65 11.34
CA GLU A 95 -13.52 0.69 11.04
C GLU A 95 -12.28 1.07 11.88
N VAL A 96 -12.28 0.76 13.18
CA VAL A 96 -11.09 1.00 14.02
C VAL A 96 -9.92 0.15 13.56
N ALA A 97 -10.15 -1.14 13.29
CA ALA A 97 -9.12 -2.05 12.81
C ALA A 97 -8.54 -1.60 11.46
N PHE A 98 -9.38 -1.14 10.54
CA PHE A 98 -8.96 -0.59 9.25
C PHE A 98 -8.20 0.72 9.44
N CYS A 99 -8.60 1.59 10.35
CA CYS A 99 -7.86 2.81 10.69
C CYS A 99 -6.43 2.48 11.13
N ALA A 100 -6.28 1.54 12.07
CA ALA A 100 -4.97 1.08 12.53
C ALA A 100 -4.18 0.44 11.40
N LYS A 101 -4.81 -0.43 10.59
CA LYS A 101 -4.14 -1.08 9.46
C LYS A 101 -3.65 -0.10 8.41
N MET A 102 -4.46 0.90 8.06
CA MET A 102 -4.08 1.97 7.14
C MET A 102 -2.84 2.71 7.63
N ARG A 103 -2.76 2.97 8.93
CA ARG A 103 -1.59 3.60 9.53
C ARG A 103 -0.35 2.69 9.47
N THR A 104 -0.47 1.41 9.80
CA THR A 104 0.64 0.46 9.67
C THR A 104 1.15 0.39 8.22
N LEU A 105 0.24 0.37 7.24
CA LEU A 105 0.59 0.39 5.81
C LEU A 105 1.31 1.69 5.41
N PHE A 106 0.84 2.83 5.93
CA PHE A 106 1.47 4.14 5.71
C PHE A 106 2.89 4.19 6.28
N GLU A 107 3.06 3.81 7.56
CA GLU A 107 4.35 3.81 8.24
C GLU A 107 5.34 2.86 7.55
N LYS A 108 4.87 1.68 7.14
CA LYS A 108 5.67 0.71 6.40
C LYS A 108 6.14 1.26 5.06
N GLU A 109 5.27 1.94 4.32
CA GLU A 109 5.66 2.54 3.04
C GLU A 109 6.63 3.71 3.23
N VAL A 110 6.43 4.54 4.25
CA VAL A 110 7.38 5.61 4.60
C VAL A 110 8.79 5.06 4.85
N GLU A 111 8.87 3.97 5.59
CA GLU A 111 10.15 3.32 5.90
C GLU A 111 10.78 2.69 4.67
N ALA A 112 9.98 2.02 3.83
CA ALA A 112 10.45 1.50 2.54
C ALA A 112 11.06 2.61 1.68
N TYR A 113 10.41 3.77 1.56
CA TYR A 113 10.96 4.90 0.82
C TYR A 113 12.19 5.52 1.47
N THR A 114 12.36 5.39 2.80
CA THR A 114 13.58 5.80 3.50
C THR A 114 14.76 4.91 3.12
N LEU A 115 14.55 3.59 3.06
CA LEU A 115 15.58 2.63 2.62
C LEU A 115 15.90 2.79 1.13
N LEU A 116 14.90 3.11 0.31
CA LEU A 116 15.03 3.28 -1.14
C LEU A 116 15.55 4.67 -1.56
N GLN A 117 16.10 5.47 -0.64
CA GLN A 117 16.49 6.87 -0.92
C GLN A 117 17.38 7.01 -2.18
N ALA A 118 18.35 6.11 -2.36
CA ALA A 118 19.25 6.11 -3.51
C ALA A 118 18.56 5.74 -4.85
N LEU A 119 17.40 5.09 -4.78
CA LEU A 119 16.63 4.60 -5.93
C LEU A 119 15.45 5.52 -6.30
N GLN A 120 15.19 6.55 -5.50
CA GLN A 120 14.10 7.49 -5.74
C GLN A 120 14.33 8.37 -6.98
N GLY A 121 13.31 8.41 -7.84
CA GLY A 121 13.32 9.09 -9.13
C GLY A 121 13.99 8.32 -10.26
N THR A 122 14.52 7.12 -9.99
CA THR A 122 15.06 6.22 -11.02
C THR A 122 14.15 5.02 -11.19
N VAL A 123 14.17 4.08 -10.23
CA VAL A 123 13.40 2.83 -10.27
C VAL A 123 12.19 2.84 -9.34
N VAL A 124 12.07 3.84 -8.48
CA VAL A 124 10.84 4.14 -7.72
C VAL A 124 10.55 5.64 -7.82
N PRO A 125 9.30 6.10 -7.63
CA PRO A 125 9.01 7.53 -7.58
C PRO A 125 9.82 8.26 -6.49
N ARG A 126 9.98 9.58 -6.59
CA ARG A 126 10.42 10.36 -5.43
C ARG A 126 9.27 10.55 -4.46
N LEU A 127 9.49 10.30 -3.18
CA LEU A 127 8.61 10.73 -2.11
C LEU A 127 8.86 12.22 -1.86
N ILE A 128 7.88 13.05 -2.18
CA ILE A 128 7.98 14.51 -2.10
C ILE A 128 7.59 14.98 -0.70
N ALA A 129 6.45 14.50 -0.19
CA ALA A 129 5.93 14.95 1.09
C ALA A 129 5.05 13.88 1.76
N LYS A 130 5.01 13.95 3.10
CA LYS A 130 3.98 13.30 3.91
C LYS A 130 2.89 14.33 4.18
N VAL A 131 1.63 13.93 4.02
CA VAL A 131 0.48 14.80 4.26
C VAL A 131 -0.51 14.11 5.18
N THR A 132 -1.29 14.92 5.89
CA THR A 132 -2.42 14.44 6.68
C THR A 132 -3.63 15.22 6.24
N VAL A 133 -4.64 14.50 5.75
CA VAL A 133 -5.96 15.09 5.48
C VAL A 133 -6.76 14.99 6.78
N ILE A 134 -7.08 16.13 7.35
CA ILE A 134 -7.95 16.22 8.52
C ILE A 134 -9.32 16.55 7.99
N GLU A 135 -10.27 15.64 8.19
CA GLU A 135 -11.66 16.00 7.99
C GLU A 135 -12.09 16.89 9.15
N GLN A 136 -12.61 18.08 8.86
CA GLN A 136 -13.22 18.89 9.90
C GLN A 136 -14.51 18.16 10.33
N PRO A 137 -14.59 17.62 11.56
CA PRO A 137 -15.86 17.11 12.02
C PRO A 137 -16.79 18.31 12.26
N GLU A 138 -18.07 18.18 11.93
CA GLU A 138 -19.14 19.06 12.44
C GLU A 138 -19.29 18.96 13.98
N PHE A 139 -18.50 18.10 14.63
CA PHE A 139 -18.53 17.74 16.04
C PHE A 139 -17.29 18.27 16.77
N PRO A 140 -17.34 18.49 18.11
CA PRO A 140 -16.17 18.88 18.89
C PRO A 140 -15.01 17.88 18.73
N ARG A 141 -13.77 18.37 18.83
CA ARG A 141 -12.53 17.58 18.64
C ARG A 141 -12.56 16.33 19.54
N PRO A 142 -12.35 15.12 18.99
CA PRO A 142 -12.38 13.89 19.79
C PRO A 142 -11.16 13.76 20.71
N THR A 143 -11.29 12.89 21.71
CA THR A 143 -10.22 12.53 22.66
C THR A 143 -9.02 11.85 21.98
N ASN A 144 -9.20 11.25 20.80
CA ASN A 144 -8.12 10.69 19.98
C ASN A 144 -8.20 11.21 18.52
N PRO A 145 -7.48 12.29 18.17
CA PRO A 145 -7.55 12.90 16.83
C PRO A 145 -7.01 12.00 15.71
N GLN A 146 -6.17 11.02 16.06
CA GLN A 146 -5.51 10.12 15.11
C GLN A 146 -6.48 9.22 14.34
N CYS A 147 -7.70 9.03 14.86
CA CYS A 147 -8.76 8.25 14.22
C CYS A 147 -9.57 9.03 13.18
N LEU A 148 -9.40 10.36 13.12
CA LEU A 148 -10.00 11.25 12.11
C LEU A 148 -9.00 11.72 11.04
N GLU A 149 -7.72 11.43 11.25
CA GLU A 149 -6.64 11.80 10.34
C GLU A 149 -6.48 10.72 9.27
N VAL A 150 -6.51 11.13 8.00
CA VAL A 150 -6.18 10.27 6.87
C VAL A 150 -4.75 10.58 6.43
N PRO A 151 -3.77 9.70 6.74
CA PRO A 151 -2.40 9.92 6.30
C PRO A 151 -2.27 9.68 4.81
N GLY A 152 -1.33 10.40 4.19
CA GLY A 152 -1.07 10.34 2.76
C GLY A 152 0.37 10.64 2.39
N LEU A 153 0.73 10.23 1.18
CA LEU A 153 2.05 10.43 0.60
C LEU A 153 1.90 11.08 -0.78
N ILE A 154 2.69 12.12 -1.03
CA ILE A 154 2.80 12.75 -2.34
C ILE A 154 4.04 12.21 -3.03
N PHE A 155 3.86 11.65 -4.21
CA PHE A 155 4.92 11.10 -5.04
C PHE A 155 5.09 11.89 -6.32
N GLN A 156 6.31 11.92 -6.84
CA GLN A 156 6.59 12.31 -8.21
C GLN A 156 5.75 11.45 -9.17
N TYR A 157 5.08 12.08 -10.14
CA TYR A 157 4.44 11.34 -11.22
C TYR A 157 5.49 10.69 -12.11
N ARG A 158 5.26 9.42 -12.47
CA ARG A 158 6.09 8.65 -13.39
C ARG A 158 5.24 8.26 -14.58
N ASP A 159 5.77 8.54 -15.76
CA ASP A 159 5.15 8.22 -17.04
C ASP A 159 5.50 6.78 -17.45
N GLY A 160 4.64 6.17 -18.27
CA GLY A 160 4.73 4.76 -18.67
C GLY A 160 3.37 4.06 -18.62
N PHE A 161 3.36 2.80 -19.05
CA PHE A 161 2.18 1.93 -18.99
C PHE A 161 2.41 0.80 -17.97
N PRO A 162 1.36 0.24 -17.36
CA PRO A 162 1.51 -0.87 -16.41
C PRO A 162 2.13 -2.10 -17.06
N LEU A 163 2.98 -2.82 -16.35
CA LEU A 163 3.60 -4.05 -16.83
C LEU A 163 2.52 -5.09 -17.18
N ALA A 164 1.35 -5.08 -16.54
CA ALA A 164 0.22 -5.92 -16.93
C ALA A 164 -0.23 -5.73 -18.40
N GLU A 165 -0.02 -4.55 -18.97
CA GLU A 165 -0.51 -4.17 -20.30
C GLU A 165 0.57 -4.20 -21.38
N PHE A 166 1.81 -4.56 -21.02
CA PHE A 166 2.93 -4.48 -21.94
C PHE A 166 2.77 -5.30 -23.26
N PRO A 167 2.00 -6.40 -23.34
CA PRO A 167 1.76 -7.09 -24.60
C PRO A 167 1.02 -6.23 -25.63
N ARG A 168 0.21 -5.27 -25.17
CA ARG A 168 -0.55 -4.34 -26.01
C ARG A 168 0.29 -3.15 -26.49
N HIS A 169 1.31 -2.79 -25.72
CA HIS A 169 2.12 -1.61 -25.97
C HIS A 169 3.46 -1.92 -26.62
N THR A 170 3.92 -3.17 -26.60
CA THR A 170 5.28 -3.53 -27.01
C THR A 170 5.32 -4.77 -27.92
N PRO A 171 6.13 -4.76 -29.00
CA PRO A 171 6.37 -5.96 -29.80
C PRO A 171 6.98 -7.10 -29.00
N MET A 172 6.60 -8.35 -29.28
CA MET A 172 7.09 -9.56 -28.57
C MET A 172 8.60 -9.65 -28.45
N LYS A 173 9.36 -9.16 -29.45
CA LYS A 173 10.82 -9.13 -29.44
C LYS A 173 11.42 -8.36 -28.25
N LEU A 174 10.68 -7.42 -27.66
CA LEU A 174 11.12 -6.61 -26.52
C LEU A 174 10.78 -7.23 -25.18
N TRP A 175 9.94 -8.27 -25.17
CA TRP A 175 9.43 -8.84 -23.94
C TRP A 175 10.51 -9.42 -23.04
N PRO A 176 11.48 -10.22 -23.55
CA PRO A 176 12.58 -10.71 -22.72
C PRO A 176 13.38 -9.57 -22.09
N ALA A 177 13.64 -8.49 -22.83
CA ALA A 177 14.39 -7.35 -22.32
C ALA A 177 13.66 -6.59 -21.20
N ILE A 178 12.32 -6.50 -21.26
CA ILE A 178 11.50 -5.90 -20.20
C ILE A 178 11.51 -6.78 -18.95
N VAL A 179 11.38 -8.10 -19.12
CA VAL A 179 11.45 -9.06 -18.01
C VAL A 179 12.83 -9.03 -17.34
N ASP A 180 13.90 -9.00 -18.12
CA ASP A 180 15.27 -8.92 -17.61
C ASP A 180 15.50 -7.62 -16.82
N GLU A 181 15.07 -6.48 -17.35
CA GLU A 181 15.24 -5.20 -16.67
C GLU A 181 14.36 -5.09 -15.42
N THR A 182 13.16 -5.69 -15.44
CA THR A 182 12.30 -5.81 -14.25
C THR A 182 12.99 -6.64 -13.17
N THR A 183 13.57 -7.78 -13.55
CA THR A 183 14.31 -8.69 -12.65
C THR A 183 15.50 -7.98 -12.03
N ARG A 184 16.31 -7.26 -12.82
CA ARG A 184 17.43 -6.45 -12.31
C ARG A 184 16.97 -5.37 -11.34
N THR A 185 15.82 -4.76 -11.61
CA THR A 185 15.26 -3.72 -10.75
C THR A 185 14.78 -4.28 -9.42
N VAL A 186 14.17 -5.47 -9.44
CA VAL A 186 13.83 -6.23 -8.23
C VAL A 186 15.08 -6.51 -7.39
N CYS A 187 16.18 -6.98 -8.00
CA CYS A 187 17.43 -7.20 -7.27
C CYS A 187 17.92 -5.92 -6.57
N LYS A 188 17.93 -4.78 -7.27
CA LYS A 188 18.34 -3.48 -6.67
C LYS A 188 17.48 -3.10 -5.46
N ILE A 189 16.18 -3.35 -5.51
CA ILE A 189 15.25 -3.11 -4.39
C ILE A 189 15.57 -4.05 -3.21
N MET A 190 15.85 -5.32 -3.52
CA MET A 190 16.19 -6.33 -2.52
C MET A 190 17.52 -6.04 -1.81
N ASP A 191 18.50 -5.50 -2.54
CA ASP A 191 19.78 -5.04 -1.98
C ASP A 191 19.60 -3.89 -0.98
N CYS A 192 18.49 -3.15 -1.04
CA CYS A 192 18.13 -2.13 -0.03
C CYS A 192 17.44 -2.71 1.22
N GLY A 193 17.35 -4.04 1.37
CA GLY A 193 16.73 -4.65 2.54
C GLY A 193 15.20 -4.78 2.45
N ILE A 194 14.64 -4.77 1.22
CA ILE A 194 13.19 -4.82 0.99
C ILE A 194 12.82 -6.04 0.13
N LEU A 195 11.89 -6.85 0.62
CA LEU A 195 11.28 -7.91 -0.16
C LEU A 195 9.84 -7.52 -0.52
N LEU A 196 9.51 -7.52 -1.80
CA LEU A 196 8.13 -7.31 -2.23
C LEU A 196 7.29 -8.53 -1.81
N HIS A 197 6.10 -8.32 -1.26
CA HIS A 197 5.24 -9.43 -0.86
C HIS A 197 4.76 -10.23 -2.08
N GLU A 198 4.37 -9.53 -3.13
CA GLU A 198 3.97 -10.10 -4.42
C GLU A 198 4.33 -9.10 -5.54
N LEU A 199 4.81 -9.61 -6.68
CA LEU A 199 4.93 -8.80 -7.89
C LEU A 199 3.55 -8.64 -8.51
N CYS A 200 2.95 -7.46 -8.36
CA CYS A 200 1.71 -7.10 -9.04
C CYS A 200 2.05 -6.30 -10.30
N PRO A 201 1.87 -6.85 -11.53
CA PRO A 201 2.26 -6.17 -12.76
C PRO A 201 1.56 -4.82 -12.97
N ASP A 202 0.36 -4.62 -12.41
CA ASP A 202 -0.35 -3.33 -12.43
C ASP A 202 0.38 -2.21 -11.66
N LYS A 203 1.27 -2.59 -10.75
CA LYS A 203 2.05 -1.67 -9.89
C LYS A 203 3.47 -1.49 -10.37
N VAL A 204 3.81 -1.97 -11.56
CA VAL A 204 5.10 -1.74 -12.19
C VAL A 204 4.85 -0.95 -13.45
N LEU A 205 5.44 0.23 -13.58
CA LEU A 205 5.37 1.01 -14.81
C LEU A 205 6.56 0.68 -15.69
N VAL A 206 6.29 0.53 -16.97
CA VAL A 206 7.29 0.39 -18.03
C VAL A 206 7.23 1.62 -18.91
N LYS A 207 8.39 2.25 -19.10
CA LYS A 207 8.56 3.32 -20.08
C LYS A 207 9.63 2.91 -21.08
N LEU A 208 9.28 3.03 -22.36
CA LEU A 208 10.23 2.89 -23.45
C LEU A 208 10.77 4.28 -23.80
N GLY A 209 12.09 4.42 -23.80
CA GLY A 209 12.77 5.63 -24.21
C GLY A 209 12.89 5.72 -25.72
N ASP A 210 12.88 6.95 -26.22
CA ASP A 210 13.09 7.25 -27.64
C ASP A 210 14.60 7.35 -27.95
N GLY A 211 15.06 6.69 -29.01
CA GLY A 211 16.43 6.85 -29.53
C GLY A 211 17.14 5.56 -29.99
N PRO A 212 18.35 5.71 -30.57
CA PRO A 212 19.19 4.58 -30.98
C PRO A 212 19.75 3.89 -29.73
N GLY A 213 19.18 2.73 -29.39
CA GLY A 213 19.41 2.04 -28.13
C GLY A 213 18.16 2.15 -27.27
N LEU A 214 17.20 1.26 -27.52
CA LEU A 214 15.94 1.21 -26.78
C LEU A 214 16.23 1.17 -25.28
N ARG A 215 15.92 2.26 -24.58
CA ARG A 215 16.07 2.35 -23.13
C ARG A 215 14.77 1.88 -22.49
N ILE A 216 14.85 0.86 -21.66
CA ILE A 216 13.70 0.40 -20.86
C ILE A 216 13.86 0.96 -19.46
N GLU A 217 12.89 1.74 -19.01
CA GLU A 217 12.82 2.23 -17.64
C GLU A 217 11.70 1.50 -16.91
N ILE A 218 12.06 0.85 -15.79
CA ILE A 218 11.13 0.16 -14.91
C ILE A 218 10.94 0.99 -13.66
N CYS A 219 9.69 1.22 -13.25
CA CYS A 219 9.36 1.94 -12.04
C CYS A 219 8.38 1.17 -11.17
N PHE A 220 8.80 0.77 -9.98
CA PHE A 220 7.95 0.09 -9.01
C PHE A 220 7.11 1.09 -8.22
N LEU A 221 5.83 0.79 -8.10
CA LEU A 221 4.85 1.53 -7.32
C LEU A 221 4.43 0.71 -6.10
N ASP A 222 4.04 1.41 -5.04
CA ASP A 222 3.40 0.86 -3.84
C ASP A 222 4.21 -0.19 -3.06
N PHE A 223 4.81 0.26 -1.97
CA PHE A 223 5.58 -0.57 -1.05
C PHE A 223 4.85 -0.86 0.27
N SER A 224 3.56 -0.54 0.36
CA SER A 224 2.79 -0.66 1.62
C SER A 224 2.73 -2.09 2.17
N LYS A 225 2.83 -3.10 1.31
CA LYS A 225 2.79 -4.52 1.67
C LYS A 225 4.15 -5.21 1.64
N CYS A 226 5.26 -4.51 1.39
CA CYS A 226 6.58 -5.16 1.37
C CYS A 226 6.94 -5.78 2.73
N LYS A 227 7.95 -6.64 2.80
CA LYS A 227 8.66 -7.02 4.02
C LYS A 227 9.98 -6.26 4.11
N LEU A 228 10.26 -5.72 5.28
CA LEU A 228 11.50 -4.98 5.57
C LEU A 228 12.47 -5.89 6.32
N LEU A 229 13.75 -5.55 6.38
CA LEU A 229 14.77 -6.32 7.11
C LEU A 229 14.34 -6.68 8.55
N ARG A 230 13.71 -5.75 9.26
CA ARG A 230 13.22 -5.96 10.64
C ARG A 230 12.07 -6.97 10.76
N ASP A 231 11.43 -7.33 9.65
CA ASP A 231 10.34 -8.30 9.61
C ASP A 231 10.88 -9.75 9.54
N PHE A 232 12.21 -9.92 9.44
CA PHE A 232 12.90 -11.21 9.46
C PHE A 232 13.67 -11.39 10.77
N GLU A 233 13.75 -12.62 11.25
CA GLU A 233 14.50 -13.01 12.44
C GLU A 233 16.02 -12.98 12.18
N SER A 234 16.44 -13.19 10.93
CA SER A 234 17.85 -13.17 10.53
C SER A 234 18.06 -12.81 9.06
N GLU A 235 19.28 -12.39 8.71
CA GLU A 235 19.70 -12.20 7.31
C GLU A 235 19.64 -13.50 6.50
N GLU A 236 19.78 -14.66 7.15
CA GLU A 236 19.68 -15.96 6.48
C GLU A 236 18.23 -16.29 6.10
N GLU A 237 17.28 -16.00 7.00
CA GLU A 237 15.86 -16.09 6.69
C GLU A 237 15.49 -15.15 5.54
N MET A 238 16.01 -13.92 5.56
CA MET A 238 15.82 -12.99 4.46
C MET A 238 16.35 -13.56 3.15
N ARG A 239 17.60 -14.05 3.12
CA ARG A 239 18.19 -14.68 1.92
C ARG A 239 17.37 -15.87 1.43
N HIS A 240 16.85 -16.70 2.34
CA HIS A 240 15.98 -17.81 1.98
C HIS A 240 14.68 -17.32 1.32
N ALA A 241 14.03 -16.32 1.93
CA ALA A 241 12.81 -15.73 1.39
C ALA A 241 13.03 -15.05 0.02
N GLN A 242 14.20 -14.44 -0.20
CA GLN A 242 14.61 -13.89 -1.49
C GLN A 242 14.71 -14.97 -2.57
N VAL A 243 15.29 -16.13 -2.25
CA VAL A 243 15.39 -17.27 -3.19
C VAL A 243 14.00 -17.81 -3.54
N THR A 244 13.14 -18.02 -2.54
CA THR A 244 11.76 -18.46 -2.76
C THR A 244 10.99 -17.48 -3.64
N TYR A 245 11.13 -16.18 -3.38
CA TYR A 245 10.49 -15.15 -4.19
C TYR A 245 10.85 -15.22 -5.67
N PHE A 246 12.12 -15.50 -6.02
CA PHE A 246 12.51 -15.68 -7.42
C PHE A 246 11.93 -16.94 -8.07
N GLN A 247 11.73 -18.01 -7.31
CA GLN A 247 11.07 -19.22 -7.80
C GLN A 247 9.60 -18.93 -8.14
N ASP A 248 8.94 -18.13 -7.31
CA ASP A 248 7.53 -17.73 -7.49
C ASP A 248 7.34 -16.64 -8.57
N LEU A 249 8.40 -15.89 -8.89
CA LEU A 249 8.39 -14.88 -9.95
C LEU A 249 8.38 -15.47 -11.37
N GLN A 250 9.02 -16.63 -11.59
CA GLN A 250 9.11 -17.23 -12.93
C GLN A 250 7.73 -17.50 -13.58
N PRO A 251 6.74 -18.06 -12.86
CA PRO A 251 5.38 -18.20 -13.37
C PRO A 251 4.73 -16.87 -13.74
N VAL A 252 4.90 -15.81 -12.94
CA VAL A 252 4.24 -14.51 -13.16
C VAL A 252 4.61 -13.91 -14.51
N PHE A 253 5.89 -13.98 -14.87
CA PHE A 253 6.33 -13.55 -16.19
C PHE A 253 5.82 -14.49 -17.29
N THR A 254 5.74 -15.80 -17.04
CA THR A 254 5.24 -16.77 -18.03
C THR A 254 3.74 -16.56 -18.34
N TYR A 255 2.91 -16.28 -17.34
CA TYR A 255 1.47 -16.03 -17.52
C TYR A 255 1.15 -14.67 -18.17
N THR A 256 2.03 -13.68 -18.04
CA THR A 256 1.84 -12.36 -18.68
C THR A 256 2.23 -12.37 -20.17
N LEU A 257 2.89 -13.44 -20.64
CA LEU A 257 3.36 -13.62 -22.02
C LEU A 257 2.40 -14.44 -22.90
N HIS A 258 1.25 -14.88 -22.38
CA HIS A 258 0.20 -15.63 -23.09
C HIS A 258 -1.06 -14.77 -23.29
#